data_AF-A0A8H7U6I7-F1
#
_entry.id   AF-A0A8H7U6I7-F1
#
_cell.length_a   1.000
_cell.length_b   1.000
_cell.length_c   1.000
_cell.angle_alpha   90.00
_cell.angle_beta   90.00
_cell.angle_gamma   90.00
#
_symmetry.space_group_name_H-M   'P 1'
#
loop_
_entity.id
_entity.type
_entity.pdbx_description
1 polymer ?
#
loop_
_entity_poly.entity_id
_entity_poly.type
_entity_poly.pdbx_seq_one_letter_code
_entity_poly.pdbx_strand_id
1 'polypeptide(L)'
;MASPDLPKAALYYFPKSIWSTIHPLCREEKGYAPDEIDLKVVDLHKGEQYAPSYLRLNPNGTVPTLVVPLHKTLSLEIESRYKAIQDSKSIAEFLDKSRSTQSRTHTTSSAPSPSLSPATIAFSAVSEKVIALIRSDAANPNALTILNGHDEESLRVVTEARLWVLTARQQALERLLTDNESASVSVSEKTRRFWETKKNSVAEYLPVLQDAEKPTDQLDGHVRQVRENYWKDSKAAWFALRQALLQLNQEIIGPYVLGDQLSLADLHLAAWLARLVKLSGGTISDDGNTAIGRIEAHTGPAFSLPKDLSVAEARRRAGLPIPDAESNERQNRLAAFWDAVKERPSFKKVYAEGLH
;
A
#
# COMPACT_ATOMS: atom_id res chain seq x y z
N MET A 1 -37.08 23.00 9.39
CA MET A 1 -35.81 23.32 10.06
C MET A 1 -34.74 22.50 9.38
N ALA A 2 -33.73 23.13 8.77
CA ALA A 2 -32.62 22.41 8.15
C ALA A 2 -31.91 21.61 9.24
N SER A 3 -31.77 20.30 9.06
CA SER A 3 -30.93 19.46 9.91
C SER A 3 -29.55 20.11 9.99
N PRO A 4 -28.96 20.29 11.18
CA PRO A 4 -27.58 20.79 11.27
C PRO A 4 -26.70 19.86 10.45
N ASP A 5 -25.91 20.43 9.53
CA ASP A 5 -25.03 19.69 8.63
C ASP A 5 -24.03 18.88 9.48
N LEU A 6 -24.30 17.59 9.63
CA LEU A 6 -23.48 16.70 10.46
C LEU A 6 -22.10 16.63 9.80
N PRO A 7 -21.00 16.88 10.54
CA PRO A 7 -19.68 16.84 9.95
C PRO A 7 -19.41 15.47 9.35
N LYS A 8 -18.88 15.43 8.12
CA LYS A 8 -18.49 14.19 7.44
C LYS A 8 -17.14 13.71 7.93
N ALA A 9 -16.90 12.40 7.79
CA ALA A 9 -15.56 11.85 8.01
C ALA A 9 -14.63 12.33 6.89
N ALA A 10 -13.40 12.70 7.24
CA ALA A 10 -12.39 13.17 6.29
C ALA A 10 -11.24 12.18 6.18
N LEU A 11 -11.03 11.60 5.01
CA LEU A 11 -9.93 10.68 4.70
C LEU A 11 -8.79 11.44 4.01
N TYR A 12 -7.70 11.62 4.73
CA TYR A 12 -6.44 12.11 4.19
C TYR A 12 -5.68 10.95 3.56
N TYR A 13 -5.33 11.06 2.28
CA TYR A 13 -4.71 9.98 1.53
C TYR A 13 -3.81 10.50 0.41
N PHE A 14 -3.01 9.60 -0.17
CA PHE A 14 -2.27 9.90 -1.40
C PHE A 14 -2.59 8.83 -2.45
N PRO A 15 -3.09 9.19 -3.65
CA PRO A 15 -3.56 8.22 -4.62
C PRO A 15 -2.53 7.15 -5.01
N LYS A 16 -1.24 7.51 -5.10
CA LYS A 16 -0.16 6.59 -5.48
C LYS A 16 0.51 5.90 -4.28
N SER A 17 -0.03 6.09 -3.06
CA SER A 17 0.42 5.36 -1.86
C SER A 17 -0.28 4.01 -1.76
N ILE A 18 0.52 2.96 -1.59
CA ILE A 18 0.08 1.56 -1.52
C ILE A 18 -0.92 1.38 -0.37
N TRP A 19 -0.53 1.84 0.82
CA TRP A 19 -1.38 1.71 1.99
C TRP A 19 -2.62 2.60 1.94
N SER A 20 -2.59 3.70 1.16
CA SER A 20 -3.80 4.50 0.89
C SER A 20 -4.76 3.79 -0.06
N THR A 21 -4.28 2.91 -0.94
CA THR A 21 -5.07 2.20 -1.96
C THR A 21 -6.09 1.21 -1.38
N ILE A 22 -5.87 0.77 -0.14
CA ILE A 22 -6.80 -0.14 0.56
C ILE A 22 -8.19 0.51 0.75
N HIS A 23 -8.26 1.82 0.99
CA HIS A 23 -9.52 2.52 1.27
C HIS A 23 -10.42 2.68 0.05
N PRO A 24 -9.95 3.12 -1.13
CA PRO A 24 -10.80 3.12 -2.31
C PRO A 24 -11.24 1.69 -2.66
N LEU A 25 -10.37 0.67 -2.54
CA LEU A 25 -10.80 -0.74 -2.70
C LEU A 25 -11.94 -1.09 -1.73
N CYS A 26 -11.77 -0.80 -0.43
CA CYS A 26 -12.79 -1.06 0.60
C CYS A 26 -14.09 -0.29 0.34
N ARG A 27 -14.00 0.99 -0.03
CA ARG A 27 -15.16 1.83 -0.31
C ARG A 27 -15.99 1.31 -1.47
N GLU A 28 -15.34 0.91 -2.57
CA GLU A 28 -16.03 0.33 -3.71
C GLU A 28 -16.71 -1.00 -3.36
N GLU A 29 -16.00 -1.89 -2.67
CA GLU A 29 -16.55 -3.21 -2.28
C GLU A 29 -17.69 -3.10 -1.26
N LYS A 30 -17.63 -2.11 -0.38
CA LYS A 30 -18.68 -1.83 0.60
C LYS A 30 -19.81 -0.99 0.02
N GLY A 31 -19.68 -0.47 -1.19
CA GLY A 31 -20.70 0.33 -1.85
C GLY A 31 -20.85 1.76 -1.31
N TYR A 32 -19.80 2.35 -0.74
CA TYR A 32 -19.82 3.74 -0.27
C TYR A 32 -20.11 4.70 -1.43
N ALA A 33 -20.99 5.68 -1.19
CA ALA A 33 -21.21 6.74 -2.16
C ALA A 33 -20.00 7.70 -2.23
N PRO A 34 -19.81 8.41 -3.35
CA PRO A 34 -18.74 9.39 -3.48
C PRO A 34 -18.79 10.53 -2.45
N ASP A 35 -19.99 10.88 -1.97
CA ASP A 35 -20.25 12.01 -1.08
C ASP A 35 -20.30 11.65 0.42
N GLU A 36 -20.12 10.38 0.78
CA GLU A 36 -20.19 9.90 2.18
C GLU A 36 -18.91 10.17 2.99
N ILE A 37 -17.77 10.35 2.33
CA ILE A 37 -16.47 10.60 2.96
C ILE A 37 -15.74 11.70 2.19
N ASP A 38 -15.31 12.73 2.91
CA ASP A 38 -14.53 13.82 2.34
C ASP A 38 -13.09 13.34 2.08
N LEU A 39 -12.68 13.33 0.83
CA LEU A 39 -11.33 12.92 0.44
C LEU A 39 -10.39 14.13 0.42
N LYS A 40 -9.27 14.05 1.14
CA LYS A 40 -8.24 15.10 1.16
C LYS A 40 -6.91 14.53 0.71
N VAL A 41 -6.34 15.10 -0.35
CA VAL A 41 -5.03 14.66 -0.86
C VAL A 41 -3.93 15.27 0.01
N VAL A 42 -2.98 14.43 0.41
CA VAL A 42 -1.71 14.83 1.05
C VAL A 42 -0.60 14.44 0.10
N ASP A 43 0.03 15.42 -0.54
CA ASP A 43 1.02 15.20 -1.59
C ASP A 43 2.35 14.72 -0.98
N LEU A 44 2.57 13.40 -1.06
CA LEU A 44 3.80 12.78 -0.56
C LEU A 44 5.03 13.15 -1.37
N HIS A 45 4.88 13.67 -2.60
CA HIS A 45 6.01 14.13 -3.39
C HIS A 45 6.54 15.48 -2.88
N LYS A 46 5.65 16.32 -2.36
CA LYS A 46 5.98 17.63 -1.76
C LYS A 46 6.36 17.55 -0.28
N GLY A 47 6.25 16.38 0.34
CA GLY A 47 6.52 16.21 1.76
C GLY A 47 5.43 16.77 2.67
N GLU A 48 4.19 16.96 2.19
CA GLU A 48 3.08 17.54 2.98
C GLU A 48 2.77 16.74 4.25
N GLN A 49 3.06 15.43 4.26
CA GLN A 49 2.91 14.58 5.43
C GLN A 49 3.84 14.96 6.59
N TYR A 50 4.86 15.77 6.34
CA TYR A 50 5.77 16.28 7.37
C TYR A 50 5.37 17.66 7.90
N ALA A 51 4.39 18.32 7.27
CA ALA A 51 3.91 19.62 7.73
C ALA A 51 3.31 19.51 9.15
N PRO A 52 3.55 20.49 10.03
CA PRO A 52 3.02 20.47 11.39
C PRO A 52 1.49 20.31 11.45
N SER A 53 0.77 20.89 10.47
CA SER A 53 -0.69 20.78 10.34
C SER A 53 -1.13 19.32 10.17
N TYR A 54 -0.41 18.53 9.37
CA TYR A 54 -0.70 17.12 9.17
C TYR A 54 -0.19 16.25 10.32
N LEU A 55 0.99 16.54 10.88
CA LEU A 55 1.54 15.79 12.01
C LEU A 55 0.68 15.84 13.27
N ARG A 56 -0.17 16.88 13.43
CA ARG A 56 -1.21 16.92 14.47
C ARG A 56 -2.29 15.84 14.28
N LEU A 57 -2.56 15.44 13.04
CA LEU A 57 -3.51 14.38 12.70
C LEU A 57 -2.85 13.00 12.78
N ASN A 58 -1.64 12.88 12.25
CA ASN A 58 -0.86 11.64 12.27
C ASN A 58 0.63 11.93 12.56
N PRO A 59 1.07 11.75 13.82
CA PRO A 59 2.44 12.06 14.24
C PRO A 59 3.50 11.14 13.61
N ASN A 60 3.08 10.03 12.97
CA ASN A 60 4.00 9.16 12.23
C ASN A 60 4.40 9.76 10.87
N GLY A 61 3.71 10.81 10.40
CA GLY A 61 3.94 11.42 9.09
C GLY A 61 3.70 10.44 7.95
N THR A 62 2.59 9.69 8.03
CA THR A 62 2.20 8.70 7.02
C THR A 62 0.75 8.90 6.60
N VAL A 63 0.40 8.38 5.42
CA VAL A 63 -0.97 8.30 4.92
C VAL A 63 -1.35 6.83 4.75
N PRO A 64 -2.63 6.47 4.88
CA PRO A 64 -3.82 7.30 5.10
C PRO A 64 -3.98 7.88 6.52
N THR A 65 -4.95 8.76 6.74
CA THR A 65 -5.49 9.10 8.07
C THR A 65 -6.97 9.45 7.95
N LEU A 66 -7.83 8.77 8.71
CA LEU A 66 -9.27 9.04 8.73
C LEU A 66 -9.63 9.82 10.00
N VAL A 67 -10.19 11.01 9.83
CA VAL A 67 -10.72 11.83 10.91
C VAL A 67 -12.23 11.61 10.97
N VAL A 68 -12.71 10.99 12.04
CA VAL A 68 -14.14 10.68 12.22
C VAL A 68 -14.77 11.57 13.29
N PRO A 69 -15.91 12.23 13.00
CA PRO A 69 -16.75 12.82 14.03
C PRO A 69 -17.53 11.71 14.74
N LEU A 70 -17.41 11.60 16.06
CA LEU A 70 -18.15 10.61 16.82
C LEU A 70 -19.44 11.24 17.35
N HIS A 71 -20.57 10.54 17.23
CA HIS A 71 -21.88 11.03 17.71
C HIS A 71 -21.86 11.48 19.18
N LYS A 72 -21.01 10.86 20.02
CA LYS A 72 -20.87 11.19 21.44
C LYS A 72 -20.02 12.45 21.70
N THR A 73 -19.36 13.00 20.68
CA THR A 73 -18.45 14.15 20.78
C THR A 73 -18.92 15.35 19.94
N LEU A 74 -20.19 15.34 19.51
CA LEU A 74 -20.81 16.43 18.73
C LEU A 74 -21.41 17.56 19.60
N SER A 75 -21.47 17.41 20.94
CA SER A 75 -21.87 18.51 21.83
C SER A 75 -20.78 19.58 21.91
N LEU A 76 -21.20 20.84 22.01
CA LEU A 76 -20.30 22.01 22.05
C LEU A 76 -19.34 22.00 23.26
N GLU A 77 -19.62 21.18 24.26
CA GLU A 77 -18.88 21.10 25.53
C GLU A 77 -17.72 20.10 25.53
N ILE A 78 -17.54 19.30 24.46
CA ILE A 78 -16.50 18.27 24.38
C ILE A 78 -15.31 18.77 23.55
N GLU A 79 -14.14 18.92 24.17
CA GLU A 79 -12.91 19.41 23.53
C GLU A 79 -12.39 18.48 22.41
N SER A 80 -12.57 17.16 22.54
CA SER A 80 -12.11 16.16 21.56
C SER A 80 -13.22 15.73 20.60
N ARG A 81 -13.63 16.64 19.71
CA ARG A 81 -14.72 16.41 18.75
C ARG A 81 -14.48 15.31 17.70
N TYR A 82 -13.23 14.89 17.50
CA TYR A 82 -12.84 13.99 16.42
C TYR A 82 -11.84 12.93 16.89
N LYS A 83 -11.95 11.72 16.34
CA LYS A 83 -10.94 10.66 16.48
C LYS A 83 -10.17 10.51 15.16
N ALA A 84 -8.85 10.58 15.21
CA ALA A 84 -7.98 10.26 14.08
C ALA A 84 -7.59 8.78 14.12
N ILE A 85 -7.92 8.04 13.07
CA ILE A 85 -7.46 6.67 12.83
C ILE A 85 -6.30 6.78 11.82
N GLN A 86 -5.12 6.30 12.21
CA GLN A 86 -3.84 6.71 11.59
C GLN A 86 -3.18 5.61 10.76
N ASP A 87 -3.80 4.44 10.65
CA ASP A 87 -3.26 3.29 9.91
C ASP A 87 -4.33 2.67 9.01
N SER A 88 -3.90 2.17 7.85
CA SER A 88 -4.82 1.66 6.83
C SER A 88 -5.59 0.41 7.23
N LYS A 89 -5.08 -0.39 8.17
CA LYS A 89 -5.78 -1.59 8.63
C LYS A 89 -7.00 -1.20 9.47
N SER A 90 -6.76 -0.39 10.50
CA SER A 90 -7.83 0.09 11.38
C SER A 90 -8.87 0.93 10.62
N ILE A 91 -8.45 1.70 9.61
CA ILE A 91 -9.40 2.44 8.79
C ILE A 91 -10.25 1.47 7.96
N ALA A 92 -9.67 0.47 7.31
CA ALA A 92 -10.43 -0.51 6.53
C ALA A 92 -11.44 -1.28 7.39
N GLU A 93 -11.04 -1.71 8.60
CA GLU A 93 -11.95 -2.31 9.58
C GLU A 93 -13.05 -1.36 10.03
N PHE A 94 -12.71 -0.09 10.26
CA PHE A 94 -13.68 0.92 10.64
C PHE A 94 -14.72 1.14 9.54
N LEU A 95 -14.29 1.22 8.27
CA LEU A 95 -15.19 1.36 7.13
C LEU A 95 -16.08 0.12 6.97
N ASP A 96 -15.52 -1.09 7.07
CA ASP A 96 -16.29 -2.33 6.98
C ASP A 96 -17.38 -2.41 8.07
N LYS A 97 -17.04 -2.05 9.30
CA LYS A 97 -17.99 -2.03 10.43
C LYS A 97 -19.01 -0.90 10.34
N SER A 98 -18.60 0.27 9.84
CA SER A 98 -19.44 1.47 9.79
C SER A 98 -20.54 1.36 8.73
N ARG A 99 -20.33 0.63 7.64
CA ARG A 99 -21.36 0.37 6.63
C ARG A 99 -21.78 -1.10 6.67
N SER A 100 -22.85 -1.37 7.41
CA SER A 100 -23.46 -2.70 7.55
C SER A 100 -24.97 -2.60 7.44
N THR A 101 -25.64 -3.74 7.26
CA THR A 101 -27.11 -3.83 7.18
C THR A 101 -27.82 -3.30 8.43
N GLN A 102 -27.11 -3.20 9.55
CA GLN A 102 -27.62 -2.70 10.84
C GLN A 102 -27.14 -1.27 11.15
N SER A 103 -26.30 -0.69 10.27
CA SER A 103 -25.72 0.62 10.52
C SER A 103 -26.74 1.74 10.38
N ARG A 104 -26.68 2.69 11.31
CA ARG A 104 -27.43 3.96 11.26
C ARG A 104 -26.65 5.08 10.60
N THR A 105 -25.56 4.77 9.90
CA THR A 105 -24.87 5.77 9.07
C THR A 105 -25.86 6.32 8.06
N HIS A 106 -25.92 7.65 7.91
CA HIS A 106 -26.71 8.34 6.89
C HIS A 106 -26.13 8.07 5.50
N THR A 107 -26.17 6.82 5.08
CA THR A 107 -25.71 6.40 3.77
C THR A 107 -26.63 6.96 2.68
N THR A 108 -26.03 7.45 1.60
CA THR A 108 -26.70 7.94 0.39
C THR A 108 -26.71 6.90 -0.72
N SER A 109 -26.02 5.77 -0.55
CA SER A 109 -25.91 4.69 -1.54
C SER A 109 -26.79 3.49 -1.18
N SER A 110 -27.51 2.97 -2.17
CA SER A 110 -28.26 1.71 -2.10
C SER A 110 -27.44 0.48 -2.52
N ALA A 111 -26.14 0.65 -2.80
CA ALA A 111 -25.28 -0.46 -3.18
C ALA A 111 -25.11 -1.45 -2.00
N PRO A 112 -24.99 -2.76 -2.30
CA PRO A 112 -24.82 -3.78 -1.26
C PRO A 112 -23.56 -3.52 -0.43
N SER A 113 -23.63 -3.84 0.86
CA SER A 113 -22.52 -3.69 1.81
C SER A 113 -22.13 -5.06 2.40
N PRO A 114 -21.49 -5.96 1.64
CA PRO A 114 -21.06 -7.26 2.14
C PRO A 114 -20.11 -7.11 3.33
N SER A 115 -20.07 -8.09 4.24
CA SER A 115 -19.07 -8.12 5.30
C SER A 115 -17.73 -8.53 4.73
N LEU A 116 -16.70 -7.73 4.95
CA LEU A 116 -15.31 -8.06 4.58
C LEU A 116 -14.53 -8.62 5.77
N SER A 117 -15.01 -8.41 6.99
CA SER A 117 -14.49 -9.03 8.19
C SER A 117 -14.78 -10.54 8.18
N PRO A 118 -13.81 -11.40 8.58
CA PRO A 118 -14.01 -12.84 8.63
C PRO A 118 -15.08 -13.25 9.65
N ALA A 119 -15.85 -14.30 9.32
CA ALA A 119 -16.93 -14.80 10.17
C ALA A 119 -16.47 -15.75 11.30
N THR A 120 -15.26 -16.32 11.19
CA THR A 120 -14.74 -17.33 12.13
C THR A 120 -13.42 -16.89 12.74
N ILE A 121 -13.13 -17.37 13.96
CA ILE A 121 -11.86 -17.11 14.65
C ILE A 121 -10.66 -17.61 13.82
N ALA A 122 -10.81 -18.78 13.18
CA ALA A 122 -9.77 -19.35 12.33
C ALA A 122 -9.45 -18.44 11.13
N PHE A 123 -10.47 -17.94 10.44
CA PHE A 123 -10.27 -17.02 9.32
C PHE A 123 -9.77 -15.64 9.76
N SER A 124 -10.18 -15.16 10.93
CA SER A 124 -9.58 -13.98 11.53
C SER A 124 -8.08 -14.16 11.77
N ALA A 125 -7.66 -15.32 12.28
CA ALA A 125 -6.23 -15.61 12.49
C ALA A 125 -5.44 -15.63 11.17
N VAL A 126 -5.96 -16.25 10.11
CA VAL A 126 -5.33 -16.25 8.78
C VAL A 126 -5.26 -14.83 8.20
N SER A 127 -6.36 -14.07 8.28
CA SER A 127 -6.40 -12.67 7.84
C SER A 127 -5.35 -11.80 8.54
N GLU A 128 -5.24 -11.92 9.87
CA GLU A 128 -4.23 -11.22 10.66
C GLU A 128 -2.81 -11.61 10.25
N LYS A 129 -2.56 -12.91 10.06
CA LYS A 129 -1.25 -13.42 9.65
C LYS A 129 -0.83 -12.89 8.28
N VAL A 130 -1.72 -12.94 7.28
CA VAL A 130 -1.46 -12.41 5.94
C VAL A 130 -1.21 -10.90 5.97
N ILE A 131 -2.03 -10.13 6.70
CA ILE A 131 -1.86 -8.68 6.82
C ILE A 131 -0.54 -8.33 7.52
N ALA A 132 -0.16 -9.06 8.58
CA ALA A 132 1.10 -8.87 9.27
C ALA A 132 2.29 -9.19 8.35
N LEU A 133 2.20 -10.26 7.56
CA LEU A 133 3.27 -10.71 6.68
C LEU A 133 3.60 -9.69 5.59
N ILE A 134 2.60 -9.16 4.88
CA ILE A 134 2.82 -8.14 3.83
C ILE A 134 3.27 -6.78 4.39
N ARG A 135 3.11 -6.56 5.71
CA ARG A 135 3.55 -5.36 6.43
C ARG A 135 4.89 -5.53 7.13
N SER A 136 5.49 -6.73 7.07
CA SER A 136 6.81 -6.98 7.62
C SER A 136 7.87 -6.15 6.88
N ASP A 137 9.02 -5.93 7.53
CA ASP A 137 10.13 -5.20 6.91
C ASP A 137 10.65 -5.90 5.65
N ALA A 138 10.67 -7.23 5.64
CA ALA A 138 11.06 -8.05 4.49
C ALA A 138 10.10 -7.91 3.29
N ALA A 139 8.83 -7.57 3.55
CA ALA A 139 7.81 -7.37 2.53
C ALA A 139 7.51 -5.88 2.27
N ASN A 140 8.31 -4.95 2.82
CA ASN A 140 8.00 -3.53 2.78
C ASN A 140 8.10 -2.97 1.35
N PRO A 141 6.97 -2.63 0.72
CA PRO A 141 6.98 -2.28 -0.69
C PRO A 141 7.52 -0.86 -0.95
N ASN A 142 7.60 0.00 0.07
CA ASN A 142 8.25 1.30 -0.06
C ASN A 142 9.78 1.16 -0.08
N ALA A 143 10.34 0.24 0.71
CA ALA A 143 11.76 -0.07 0.66
C ALA A 143 12.14 -0.67 -0.69
N LEU A 144 11.38 -1.70 -1.14
CA LEU A 144 11.57 -2.33 -2.45
C LEU A 144 11.43 -1.36 -3.63
N THR A 145 10.64 -0.29 -3.48
CA THR A 145 10.50 0.75 -4.51
C THR A 145 11.79 1.55 -4.71
N ILE A 146 12.57 1.80 -3.64
CA ILE A 146 13.86 2.50 -3.73
C ILE A 146 14.96 1.51 -4.11
N LEU A 147 14.91 0.30 -3.54
CA LEU A 147 15.84 -0.80 -3.74
C LEU A 147 15.43 -1.70 -4.92
N ASN A 148 15.02 -1.11 -6.05
CA ASN A 148 14.58 -1.88 -7.23
C ASN A 148 15.64 -2.00 -8.34
N GLY A 149 16.76 -1.29 -8.24
CA GLY A 149 17.86 -1.39 -9.19
C GLY A 149 18.82 -2.50 -8.79
N HIS A 150 19.21 -3.35 -9.75
CA HIS A 150 20.20 -4.42 -9.56
C HIS A 150 21.39 -4.34 -10.53
N ASP A 151 21.33 -3.41 -11.47
CA ASP A 151 22.36 -3.05 -12.45
C ASP A 151 22.19 -1.58 -12.87
N GLU A 152 23.07 -1.10 -13.76
CA GLU A 152 23.08 0.29 -14.21
C GLU A 152 21.86 0.66 -15.06
N GLU A 153 21.24 -0.30 -15.76
CA GLU A 153 20.03 -0.05 -16.56
C GLU A 153 18.80 0.13 -15.65
N SER A 154 18.56 -0.85 -14.78
CA SER A 154 17.47 -0.80 -13.81
C SER A 154 17.60 0.36 -12.82
N LEU A 155 18.83 0.77 -12.46
CA LEU A 155 19.03 1.96 -11.64
C LEU A 155 18.62 3.24 -12.35
N ARG A 156 18.86 3.38 -13.65
CA ARG A 156 18.38 4.54 -14.42
C ARG A 156 16.85 4.63 -14.41
N VAL A 157 16.16 3.49 -14.53
CA VAL A 157 14.70 3.41 -14.38
C VAL A 157 14.24 3.85 -12.98
N VAL A 158 14.93 3.42 -11.92
CA VAL A 158 14.64 3.87 -10.55
C VAL A 158 14.87 5.38 -10.41
N THR A 159 15.99 5.89 -10.93
CA THR A 159 16.36 7.30 -10.87
C THR A 159 15.32 8.17 -11.55
N GLU A 160 14.91 7.85 -12.78
CA GLU A 160 13.87 8.57 -13.51
C GLU A 160 12.57 8.66 -12.70
N ALA A 161 12.18 7.56 -12.05
CA ALA A 161 10.94 7.49 -11.29
C ALA A 161 11.02 8.11 -9.87
N ARG A 162 12.22 8.31 -9.30
CA ARG A 162 12.38 8.56 -7.86
C ARG A 162 13.28 9.73 -7.48
N LEU A 163 14.29 10.09 -8.28
CA LEU A 163 15.25 11.12 -7.91
C LEU A 163 14.55 12.42 -7.54
N TRP A 164 13.66 12.90 -8.40
CA TRP A 164 12.93 14.15 -8.17
C TRP A 164 12.07 14.11 -6.89
N VAL A 165 11.44 12.96 -6.58
CA VAL A 165 10.62 12.78 -5.37
C VAL A 165 11.48 12.84 -4.12
N LEU A 166 12.62 12.14 -4.12
CA LEU A 166 13.53 12.12 -2.97
C LEU A 166 14.17 13.49 -2.76
N THR A 167 14.61 14.16 -3.83
CA THR A 167 15.14 15.52 -3.77
C THR A 167 14.09 16.49 -3.21
N ALA A 168 12.86 16.46 -3.72
CA ALA A 168 11.78 17.32 -3.22
C ALA A 168 11.47 17.07 -1.73
N ARG A 169 11.49 15.81 -1.29
CA ARG A 169 11.31 15.45 0.13
C ARG A 169 12.44 15.93 1.01
N GLN A 170 13.69 15.77 0.58
CA GLN A 170 14.86 16.26 1.31
C GLN A 170 14.76 17.78 1.49
N GLN A 171 14.48 18.51 0.40
CA GLN A 171 14.30 19.97 0.43
C GLN A 171 13.15 20.40 1.33
N ALA A 172 12.02 19.69 1.31
CA ALA A 172 10.88 19.99 2.19
C ALA A 172 11.25 19.83 3.67
N LEU A 173 11.98 18.77 4.03
CA LEU A 173 12.45 18.54 5.39
C LEU A 173 13.51 19.57 5.83
N GLU A 174 14.42 19.95 4.93
CA GLU A 174 15.39 21.02 5.19
C GLU A 174 14.70 22.36 5.45
N ARG A 175 13.72 22.73 4.61
CA ARG A 175 12.91 23.94 4.82
C ARG A 175 12.21 23.91 6.17
N LEU A 176 11.56 22.81 6.55
CA LEU A 176 10.91 22.68 7.85
C LEU A 176 11.87 22.85 9.04
N LEU A 177 13.10 22.34 8.91
CA LEU A 177 14.13 22.50 9.93
C LEU A 177 14.60 23.96 10.03
N THR A 178 14.88 24.61 8.90
CA THR A 178 15.27 26.02 8.84
C THR A 178 14.16 26.95 9.32
N ASP A 179 12.91 26.67 8.96
CA ASP A 179 11.73 27.41 9.41
C ASP A 179 11.54 27.31 10.93
N ASN A 180 11.88 26.15 11.51
CA ASN A 180 11.85 25.96 12.96
C ASN A 180 13.00 26.67 13.68
N GLU A 181 14.21 26.67 13.10
CA GLU A 181 15.35 27.43 13.65
C GLU A 181 15.11 28.95 13.61
N SER A 182 14.46 29.44 12.56
CA SER A 182 14.09 30.85 12.40
C SER A 182 12.81 31.24 13.16
N ALA A 183 12.20 30.33 13.91
CA ALA A 183 10.94 30.51 14.64
C ALA A 183 9.72 30.88 13.77
N SER A 184 9.78 30.70 12.46
CA SER A 184 8.61 30.85 11.57
C SER A 184 7.61 29.70 11.73
N VAL A 185 8.11 28.51 12.08
CA VAL A 185 7.30 27.32 12.42
C VAL A 185 7.81 26.74 13.74
N SER A 186 7.11 26.98 14.85
CA SER A 186 7.51 26.40 16.13
C SER A 186 6.93 25.00 16.33
N VAL A 187 7.79 23.98 16.45
CA VAL A 187 7.39 22.61 16.80
C VAL A 187 8.16 22.07 18.01
N SER A 188 7.68 20.96 18.56
CA SER A 188 8.37 20.26 19.65
C SER A 188 9.73 19.71 19.22
N GLU A 189 10.65 19.56 20.17
CA GLU A 189 11.95 18.90 19.96
C GLU A 189 11.79 17.47 19.39
N LYS A 190 10.72 16.76 19.78
CA LYS A 190 10.36 15.44 19.24
C LYS A 190 10.09 15.52 17.73
N THR A 191 9.34 16.53 17.29
CA THR A 191 9.03 16.75 15.87
C THR A 191 10.29 17.12 15.08
N ARG A 192 11.15 17.97 15.64
CA ARG A 192 12.43 18.35 15.04
C ARG A 192 13.32 17.13 14.79
N ARG A 193 13.51 16.27 15.81
CA ARG A 193 14.27 15.01 15.69
C ARG A 193 13.64 14.04 14.70
N PHE A 194 12.31 13.99 14.63
CA PHE A 194 11.60 13.20 13.62
C PHE A 194 11.94 13.69 12.21
N TRP A 195 11.93 15.00 11.95
CA TRP A 195 12.33 15.54 10.65
C TRP A 195 13.79 15.25 10.32
N GLU A 196 14.71 15.42 11.27
CA GLU A 196 16.14 15.07 11.10
C GLU A 196 16.30 13.59 10.72
N THR A 197 15.62 12.69 11.43
CA THR A 197 15.65 11.25 11.15
C THR A 197 15.15 10.96 9.75
N LYS A 198 14.01 11.55 9.33
CA LYS A 198 13.47 11.36 7.99
C LYS A 198 14.38 11.95 6.91
N LYS A 199 15.03 13.08 7.17
CA LYS A 199 15.99 13.70 6.24
C LYS A 199 17.17 12.77 6.01
N ASN A 200 17.71 12.20 7.08
CA ASN A 200 18.83 11.26 7.02
C ASN A 200 18.46 9.98 6.24
N SER A 201 17.26 9.43 6.45
CA SER A 201 16.78 8.27 5.68
C SER A 201 16.63 8.57 4.18
N VAL A 202 16.20 9.77 3.80
CA VAL A 202 16.12 10.17 2.38
C VAL A 202 17.52 10.35 1.79
N ALA A 203 18.48 10.86 2.57
CA ALA A 203 19.85 11.11 2.13
C ALA A 203 20.67 9.83 1.91
N GLU A 204 20.26 8.70 2.47
CA GLU A 204 21.03 7.43 2.43
C GLU A 204 21.37 6.98 1.00
N TYR A 205 20.39 6.92 0.10
CA TYR A 205 20.58 6.46 -1.29
C TYR A 205 20.47 7.58 -2.34
N LEU A 206 20.21 8.82 -1.92
CA LEU A 206 20.09 9.94 -2.85
C LEU A 206 21.35 10.14 -3.71
N PRO A 207 22.59 10.04 -3.18
CA PRO A 207 23.81 10.16 -3.99
C PRO A 207 23.89 9.10 -5.10
N VAL A 208 23.41 7.87 -4.83
CA VAL A 208 23.42 6.78 -5.82
C VAL A 208 22.59 7.13 -7.03
N LEU A 209 21.40 7.70 -6.81
CA LEU A 209 20.48 8.12 -7.87
C LEU A 209 20.98 9.37 -8.60
N GLN A 210 21.59 10.32 -7.89
CA GLN A 210 22.13 11.55 -8.48
C GLN A 210 23.21 11.26 -9.52
N ASP A 211 24.04 10.24 -9.28
CA ASP A 211 25.12 9.86 -10.20
C ASP A 211 24.77 8.64 -11.08
N ALA A 212 23.49 8.25 -11.20
CA ALA A 212 23.08 7.01 -11.87
C ALA A 212 23.52 6.87 -13.34
N GLU A 213 23.76 7.98 -14.04
CA GLU A 213 24.27 7.98 -15.42
C GLU A 213 25.78 7.73 -15.52
N LYS A 214 26.53 7.89 -14.41
CA LYS A 214 27.98 7.65 -14.39
C LYS A 214 28.24 6.16 -14.19
N PRO A 215 29.09 5.52 -15.00
CA PRO A 215 29.57 4.17 -14.75
C PRO A 215 30.21 4.04 -13.36
N THR A 216 30.04 2.89 -12.71
CA THR A 216 30.47 2.69 -11.32
C THR A 216 31.98 2.87 -11.12
N ASP A 217 32.79 2.56 -12.13
CA ASP A 217 34.25 2.73 -12.12
C ASP A 217 34.71 4.18 -12.21
N GLN A 218 33.84 5.09 -12.65
CA GLN A 218 34.09 6.53 -12.78
C GLN A 218 33.59 7.34 -11.57
N LEU A 219 33.06 6.69 -10.55
CA LEU A 219 32.61 7.36 -9.32
C LEU A 219 33.75 7.61 -8.34
N ASP A 220 33.62 8.71 -7.58
CA ASP A 220 34.47 9.00 -6.42
C ASP A 220 34.35 7.88 -5.37
N GLY A 221 35.42 7.63 -4.61
CA GLY A 221 35.51 6.50 -3.69
C GLY A 221 34.35 6.38 -2.68
N HIS A 222 33.85 7.51 -2.17
CA HIS A 222 32.69 7.50 -1.27
C HIS A 222 31.39 7.11 -2.00
N VAL A 223 31.07 7.78 -3.12
CA VAL A 223 29.83 7.51 -3.88
C VAL A 223 29.84 6.10 -4.45
N ARG A 224 31.01 5.63 -4.90
CA ARG A 224 31.23 4.24 -5.33
C ARG A 224 30.86 3.26 -4.23
N GLN A 225 31.36 3.47 -3.00
CA GLN A 225 31.05 2.62 -1.86
C GLN A 225 29.55 2.62 -1.51
N VAL A 226 28.90 3.79 -1.57
CA VAL A 226 27.44 3.88 -1.32
C VAL A 226 26.66 3.13 -2.39
N ARG A 227 27.07 3.21 -3.66
CA ARG A 227 26.45 2.44 -4.76
C ARG A 227 26.66 0.93 -4.62
N GLU A 228 27.84 0.50 -4.23
CA GLU A 228 28.11 -0.93 -3.96
C GLU A 228 27.24 -1.47 -2.82
N ASN A 229 27.03 -0.68 -1.77
CA ASN A 229 26.10 -1.01 -0.69
C ASN A 229 24.65 -1.07 -1.21
N TYR A 230 24.21 -0.09 -2.01
CA TYR A 230 22.88 -0.10 -2.62
C TYR A 230 22.60 -1.39 -3.39
N TRP A 231 23.55 -1.90 -4.19
CA TRP A 231 23.36 -3.18 -4.90
C TRP A 231 23.22 -4.37 -3.96
N LYS A 232 24.02 -4.40 -2.89
CA LYS A 232 23.95 -5.44 -1.87
C LYS A 232 22.60 -5.41 -1.16
N ASP A 233 22.15 -4.23 -0.77
CA ASP A 233 20.91 -4.00 -0.04
C ASP A 233 19.70 -4.29 -0.93
N SER A 234 19.77 -3.91 -2.21
CA SER A 234 18.76 -4.25 -3.22
C SER A 234 18.59 -5.75 -3.39
N LYS A 235 19.69 -6.49 -3.62
CA LYS A 235 19.66 -7.95 -3.71
C LYS A 235 19.15 -8.59 -2.42
N ALA A 236 19.58 -8.08 -1.26
CA ALA A 236 19.16 -8.60 0.03
C ALA A 236 17.65 -8.38 0.28
N ALA A 237 17.12 -7.20 -0.05
CA ALA A 237 15.71 -6.86 0.13
C ALA A 237 14.79 -7.76 -0.71
N TRP A 238 15.11 -7.94 -2.00
CA TRP A 238 14.35 -8.82 -2.89
C TRP A 238 14.51 -10.31 -2.55
N PHE A 239 15.68 -10.71 -2.04
CA PHE A 239 15.88 -12.07 -1.54
C PHE A 239 15.06 -12.34 -0.27
N ALA A 240 15.01 -11.39 0.67
CA ALA A 240 14.25 -11.51 1.91
C ALA A 240 12.74 -11.67 1.67
N LEU A 241 12.22 -11.07 0.59
CA LEU A 241 10.82 -11.19 0.17
C LEU A 241 10.39 -12.64 -0.11
N ARG A 242 11.31 -13.53 -0.52
CA ARG A 242 11.02 -14.93 -0.88
C ARG A 242 10.29 -15.68 0.24
N GLN A 243 10.71 -15.49 1.49
CA GLN A 243 10.08 -16.15 2.64
C GLN A 243 8.65 -15.66 2.86
N ALA A 244 8.41 -14.35 2.68
CA ALA A 244 7.06 -13.81 2.75
C ALA A 244 6.18 -14.35 1.61
N LEU A 245 6.69 -14.45 0.38
CA LEU A 245 5.94 -15.03 -0.74
C LEU A 245 5.59 -16.51 -0.51
N LEU A 246 6.52 -17.31 0.00
CA LEU A 246 6.28 -18.72 0.34
C LEU A 246 5.20 -18.88 1.41
N GLN A 247 5.29 -18.10 2.48
CA GLN A 247 4.30 -18.13 3.55
C GLN A 247 2.93 -17.65 3.06
N LEU A 248 2.87 -16.56 2.27
CA LEU A 248 1.61 -16.11 1.67
C LEU A 248 0.97 -17.20 0.80
N ASN A 249 1.77 -17.86 -0.04
CA ASN A 249 1.28 -18.95 -0.89
C ASN A 249 0.75 -20.14 -0.08
N GLN A 250 1.24 -20.35 1.15
CA GLN A 250 0.72 -21.39 2.05
C GLN A 250 -0.58 -20.97 2.76
N GLU A 251 -0.69 -19.70 3.16
CA GLU A 251 -1.85 -19.20 3.92
C GLU A 251 -3.10 -18.96 3.06
N ILE A 252 -2.93 -18.60 1.78
CA ILE A 252 -4.06 -18.36 0.88
C ILE A 252 -4.80 -19.68 0.64
N ILE A 253 -6.11 -19.74 0.89
CA ILE A 253 -6.91 -20.93 0.62
C ILE A 253 -7.29 -21.00 -0.88
N GLY A 254 -7.50 -19.84 -1.51
CA GLY A 254 -7.77 -19.69 -2.93
C GLY A 254 -9.26 -19.79 -3.28
N PRO A 255 -9.76 -19.05 -4.30
CA PRO A 255 -9.03 -18.04 -5.08
C PRO A 255 -8.74 -16.74 -4.30
N TYR A 256 -9.51 -16.42 -3.27
CA TYR A 256 -9.23 -15.35 -2.31
C TYR A 256 -8.49 -15.91 -1.09
N VAL A 257 -7.96 -15.02 -0.23
CA VAL A 257 -7.16 -15.39 0.95
C VAL A 257 -7.90 -16.43 1.81
N LEU A 258 -9.20 -16.23 2.05
CA LEU A 258 -10.01 -17.08 2.91
C LEU A 258 -10.88 -18.09 2.15
N GLY A 259 -10.62 -18.29 0.85
CA GLY A 259 -11.38 -19.21 0.01
C GLY A 259 -12.17 -18.45 -1.07
N ASP A 260 -13.49 -18.56 -1.05
CA ASP A 260 -14.35 -18.05 -2.13
C ASP A 260 -14.80 -16.60 -1.94
N GLN A 261 -14.72 -16.11 -0.71
CA GLN A 261 -15.23 -14.80 -0.34
C GLN A 261 -14.11 -13.78 -0.19
N LEU A 262 -14.33 -12.61 -0.76
CA LEU A 262 -13.47 -11.46 -0.57
C LEU A 262 -13.51 -11.00 0.89
N SER A 263 -12.36 -10.65 1.42
CA SER A 263 -12.17 -10.19 2.80
C SER A 263 -11.27 -8.96 2.88
N LEU A 264 -11.12 -8.40 4.07
CA LEU A 264 -10.16 -7.33 4.33
C LEU A 264 -8.72 -7.74 3.99
N ALA A 265 -8.34 -9.01 4.21
CA ALA A 265 -7.01 -9.50 3.84
C ALA A 265 -6.76 -9.41 2.33
N ASP A 266 -7.79 -9.66 1.52
CA ASP A 266 -7.70 -9.57 0.06
C ASP A 266 -7.45 -8.14 -0.40
N LEU A 267 -8.10 -7.14 0.20
CA LEU A 267 -7.89 -5.74 -0.18
C LEU A 267 -6.46 -5.28 0.11
N HIS A 268 -5.92 -5.74 1.24
CA HIS A 268 -4.56 -5.49 1.65
C HIS A 268 -3.55 -6.19 0.73
N LEU A 269 -3.77 -7.47 0.44
CA LEU A 269 -2.94 -8.27 -0.46
C LEU A 269 -2.99 -7.70 -1.89
N ALA A 270 -4.15 -7.28 -2.38
CA ALA A 270 -4.31 -6.68 -3.71
C ALA A 270 -3.47 -5.41 -3.88
N ALA A 271 -3.54 -4.51 -2.89
CA ALA A 271 -2.75 -3.28 -2.90
C ALA A 271 -1.24 -3.56 -2.90
N TRP A 272 -0.80 -4.49 -2.06
CA TRP A 272 0.61 -4.87 -1.95
C TRP A 272 1.12 -5.60 -3.20
N LEU A 273 0.38 -6.60 -3.69
CA LEU A 273 0.77 -7.42 -4.82
C LEU A 273 0.81 -6.60 -6.11
N ALA A 274 -0.15 -5.70 -6.33
CA ALA A 274 -0.14 -4.78 -7.47
C ALA A 274 1.16 -3.95 -7.54
N ARG A 275 1.69 -3.51 -6.40
CA ARG A 275 2.98 -2.82 -6.37
C ARG A 275 4.12 -3.77 -6.75
N LEU A 276 4.15 -4.99 -6.23
CA LEU A 276 5.21 -5.94 -6.56
C LEU A 276 5.22 -6.32 -8.04
N VAL A 277 4.04 -6.57 -8.62
CA VAL A 277 3.89 -6.85 -10.06
C VAL A 277 4.47 -5.69 -10.85
N LYS A 278 4.11 -4.44 -10.53
CA LYS A 278 4.68 -3.25 -11.17
C LYS A 278 6.20 -3.16 -11.04
N LEU A 279 6.74 -3.33 -9.83
CA LEU A 279 8.17 -3.24 -9.58
C LEU A 279 8.97 -4.30 -10.34
N SER A 280 8.35 -5.44 -10.63
CA SER A 280 8.92 -6.54 -11.42
C SER A 280 8.65 -6.40 -12.92
N GLY A 281 8.22 -5.22 -13.40
CA GLY A 281 7.95 -4.93 -14.81
C GLY A 281 6.64 -5.52 -15.35
N GLY A 282 5.73 -5.94 -14.48
CA GLY A 282 4.41 -6.45 -14.85
C GLY A 282 3.35 -5.37 -14.99
N THR A 283 2.21 -5.77 -15.57
CA THR A 283 1.10 -4.88 -15.89
C THR A 283 -0.25 -5.45 -15.48
N ILE A 284 -1.32 -4.65 -15.55
CA ILE A 284 -2.68 -5.13 -15.24
C ILE A 284 -3.20 -6.17 -16.26
N SER A 285 -2.66 -6.17 -17.49
CA SER A 285 -3.04 -7.17 -18.50
C SER A 285 -2.47 -8.55 -18.21
N ASP A 286 -1.37 -8.65 -17.44
CA ASP A 286 -0.73 -9.93 -17.12
C ASP A 286 -1.71 -10.86 -16.40
N ASP A 287 -1.79 -12.12 -16.82
CA ASP A 287 -2.45 -13.18 -16.07
C ASP A 287 -1.66 -13.53 -14.81
N GLY A 288 -2.26 -14.33 -13.92
CA GLY A 288 -1.65 -14.71 -12.65
C GLY A 288 -0.28 -15.35 -12.80
N ASN A 289 -0.12 -16.30 -13.73
CA ASN A 289 1.15 -16.99 -13.93
C ASN A 289 2.24 -16.03 -14.43
N THR A 290 1.89 -15.12 -15.34
CA THR A 290 2.81 -14.11 -15.88
C THR A 290 3.20 -13.10 -14.81
N ALA A 291 2.23 -12.54 -14.08
CA ALA A 291 2.45 -11.53 -13.05
C ALA A 291 3.32 -12.08 -11.91
N ILE A 292 3.03 -13.29 -11.42
CA ILE A 292 3.82 -13.91 -10.35
C ILE A 292 5.17 -14.40 -10.87
N GLY A 293 5.25 -14.93 -12.09
CA GLY A 293 6.52 -15.34 -12.70
C GLY A 293 7.51 -14.18 -12.83
N ARG A 294 7.04 -12.96 -13.11
CA ARG A 294 7.87 -11.75 -13.08
C ARG A 294 8.42 -11.47 -11.69
N ILE A 295 7.58 -11.56 -10.65
CA ILE A 295 8.01 -11.38 -9.26
C ILE A 295 9.05 -12.45 -8.90
N GLU A 296 8.80 -13.72 -9.23
CA GLU A 296 9.73 -14.83 -8.96
C GLU A 296 11.10 -14.58 -9.57
N ALA A 297 11.14 -14.22 -10.87
CA ALA A 297 12.37 -13.87 -11.57
C ALA A 297 13.10 -12.68 -10.92
N HIS A 298 12.34 -11.67 -10.48
CA HIS A 298 12.88 -10.46 -9.87
C HIS A 298 13.45 -10.69 -8.46
N THR A 299 12.91 -11.66 -7.71
CA THR A 299 13.50 -12.08 -6.42
C THR A 299 14.83 -12.84 -6.56
N GLY A 300 15.27 -13.13 -7.79
CA GLY A 300 16.56 -13.73 -8.12
C GLY A 300 16.46 -15.19 -8.62
N PRO A 301 17.60 -15.80 -8.97
CA PRO A 301 17.61 -17.10 -9.64
C PRO A 301 17.04 -18.22 -8.77
N ALA A 302 16.47 -19.23 -9.45
CA ALA A 302 15.99 -20.49 -8.90
C ALA A 302 14.91 -20.38 -7.79
N PHE A 303 14.20 -19.26 -7.72
CA PHE A 303 13.02 -19.14 -6.86
C PHE A 303 11.74 -19.42 -7.65
N SER A 304 10.88 -20.26 -7.10
CA SER A 304 9.54 -20.53 -7.63
C SER A 304 8.61 -20.95 -6.49
N LEU A 305 7.37 -20.49 -6.54
CA LEU A 305 6.33 -20.87 -5.60
C LEU A 305 5.75 -22.25 -5.95
N PRO A 306 5.35 -23.03 -4.94
CA PRO A 306 4.63 -24.27 -5.18
C PRO A 306 3.35 -24.05 -5.98
N LYS A 307 3.19 -24.83 -7.07
CA LYS A 307 2.00 -24.84 -7.93
C LYS A 307 1.09 -26.00 -7.53
N ASP A 308 0.26 -25.78 -6.53
CA ASP A 308 -0.59 -26.81 -5.92
C ASP A 308 -2.08 -26.64 -6.23
N LEU A 309 -2.50 -25.50 -6.79
CA LEU A 309 -3.90 -25.16 -7.02
C LEU A 309 -4.29 -25.38 -8.49
N SER A 310 -5.41 -26.07 -8.75
CA SER A 310 -5.96 -26.24 -10.10
C SER A 310 -6.42 -24.89 -10.66
N VAL A 311 -5.98 -24.56 -11.88
CA VAL A 311 -6.41 -23.34 -12.58
C VAL A 311 -7.92 -23.34 -12.81
N ALA A 312 -8.46 -24.45 -13.33
CA ALA A 312 -9.89 -24.58 -13.61
C ALA A 312 -10.75 -24.41 -12.35
N GLU A 313 -10.36 -25.04 -11.25
CA GLU A 313 -11.10 -24.95 -9.99
C GLU A 313 -11.02 -23.55 -9.36
N ALA A 314 -9.84 -22.92 -9.38
CA ALA A 314 -9.67 -21.56 -8.88
C ALA A 314 -10.54 -20.56 -9.65
N ARG A 315 -10.56 -20.66 -10.98
CA ARG A 315 -11.38 -19.78 -11.83
C ARG A 315 -12.87 -20.03 -11.64
N ARG A 316 -13.29 -21.29 -11.52
CA ARG A 316 -14.68 -21.67 -11.19
C ARG A 316 -15.14 -21.01 -9.89
N ARG A 317 -14.35 -21.16 -8.81
CA ARG A 317 -14.64 -20.60 -7.49
C ARG A 317 -14.63 -19.07 -7.48
N ALA A 318 -13.86 -18.44 -8.37
CA ALA A 318 -13.83 -17.00 -8.56
C ALA A 318 -14.98 -16.46 -9.45
N GLY A 319 -15.79 -17.34 -10.05
CA GLY A 319 -16.83 -16.95 -11.01
C GLY A 319 -16.28 -16.48 -12.36
N LEU A 320 -15.07 -16.93 -12.73
CA LEU A 320 -14.40 -16.57 -13.98
C LEU A 320 -14.60 -17.61 -15.07
N PRO A 321 -14.52 -17.23 -16.36
CA PRO A 321 -14.53 -18.18 -17.47
C PRO A 321 -13.42 -19.21 -17.34
N ILE A 322 -13.74 -20.49 -17.54
CA ILE A 322 -12.81 -21.61 -17.52
C ILE A 322 -12.38 -21.88 -18.98
N PRO A 323 -11.11 -21.70 -19.35
CA PRO A 323 -10.66 -21.89 -20.73
C PRO A 323 -10.79 -23.35 -21.19
N ASP A 324 -10.42 -24.29 -20.32
CA ASP A 324 -10.52 -25.73 -20.53
C ASP A 324 -10.88 -26.40 -19.20
N ALA A 325 -12.05 -27.04 -19.15
CA ALA A 325 -12.57 -27.68 -17.94
C ALA A 325 -11.88 -29.02 -17.63
N GLU A 326 -11.21 -29.63 -18.60
CA GLU A 326 -10.51 -30.90 -18.46
C GLU A 326 -8.99 -30.71 -18.21
N SER A 327 -8.52 -29.45 -18.23
CA SER A 327 -7.12 -29.13 -17.99
C SER A 327 -6.67 -29.51 -16.57
N ASN A 328 -5.55 -30.22 -16.51
CA ASN A 328 -4.83 -30.54 -15.27
C ASN A 328 -3.80 -29.47 -14.89
N GLU A 329 -3.86 -28.29 -15.51
CA GLU A 329 -2.93 -27.19 -15.23
C GLU A 329 -3.03 -26.72 -13.77
N ARG A 330 -1.86 -26.52 -13.17
CA ARG A 330 -1.72 -26.02 -11.80
C ARG A 330 -0.96 -24.71 -11.78
N GLN A 331 -1.39 -23.84 -10.89
CA GLN A 331 -0.74 -22.57 -10.61
C GLN A 331 -0.50 -22.40 -9.11
N ASN A 332 0.33 -21.41 -8.76
CA ASN A 332 0.50 -21.01 -7.38
C ASN A 332 -0.72 -20.19 -6.91
N ARG A 333 -0.92 -20.07 -5.60
CA ARG A 333 -2.12 -19.46 -5.02
C ARG A 333 -2.14 -17.95 -5.19
N LEU A 334 -0.98 -17.30 -5.25
CA LEU A 334 -0.88 -15.87 -5.56
C LEU A 334 -1.29 -15.56 -7.02
N ALA A 335 -1.00 -16.47 -7.96
CA ALA A 335 -1.42 -16.36 -9.35
C ALA A 335 -2.95 -16.48 -9.47
N ALA A 336 -3.55 -17.47 -8.80
CA ALA A 336 -5.00 -17.59 -8.71
C ALA A 336 -5.66 -16.37 -8.06
N PHE A 337 -5.07 -15.83 -7.01
CA PHE A 337 -5.52 -14.60 -6.37
C PHE A 337 -5.47 -13.40 -7.33
N TRP A 338 -4.36 -13.24 -8.07
CA TRP A 338 -4.22 -12.17 -9.05
C TRP A 338 -5.29 -12.24 -10.14
N ASP A 339 -5.51 -13.42 -10.71
CA ASP A 339 -6.56 -13.68 -11.71
C ASP A 339 -7.95 -13.30 -11.19
N ALA A 340 -8.26 -13.66 -9.93
CA ALA A 340 -9.55 -13.36 -9.33
C ALA A 340 -9.72 -11.87 -9.01
N VAL A 341 -8.72 -11.25 -8.37
CA VAL A 341 -8.85 -9.89 -7.85
C VAL A 341 -8.85 -8.85 -8.95
N LYS A 342 -8.09 -9.06 -10.04
CA LYS A 342 -8.01 -8.09 -11.15
C LYS A 342 -9.32 -7.94 -11.90
N GLU A 343 -10.19 -8.95 -11.85
CA GLU A 343 -11.49 -8.93 -12.50
C GLU A 343 -12.56 -8.16 -11.71
N ARG A 344 -12.30 -7.87 -10.43
CA ARG A 344 -13.24 -7.17 -9.57
C ARG A 344 -13.45 -5.71 -10.00
N PRO A 345 -14.69 -5.19 -9.93
CA PRO A 345 -14.97 -3.79 -10.27
C PRO A 345 -14.14 -2.80 -9.45
N SER A 346 -13.92 -3.07 -8.16
CA SER A 346 -13.09 -2.22 -7.28
C SER A 346 -11.66 -2.11 -7.78
N PHE A 347 -11.03 -3.25 -8.13
CA PHE A 347 -9.67 -3.30 -8.64
C PHE A 347 -9.56 -2.56 -9.98
N LYS A 348 -10.47 -2.84 -10.92
CA LYS A 348 -10.53 -2.17 -12.23
C LYS A 348 -10.67 -0.65 -12.08
N LYS A 349 -11.50 -0.18 -11.15
CA LYS A 349 -11.67 1.26 -10.90
C LYS A 349 -10.42 1.89 -10.30
N VAL A 350 -9.82 1.24 -9.31
CA VAL A 350 -8.63 1.75 -8.59
C VAL A 350 -7.40 1.79 -9.48
N TYR A 351 -7.23 0.80 -10.37
CA TYR A 351 -6.08 0.66 -11.26
C TYR A 351 -6.43 0.95 -12.73
N ALA A 352 -7.45 1.76 -12.97
CA ALA A 352 -7.88 2.14 -14.32
C ALA A 352 -6.74 2.86 -15.10
N GLU A 353 -5.89 3.60 -14.39
CA GLU A 353 -4.71 4.28 -14.93
C GLU A 353 -3.44 3.41 -14.91
N GLY A 354 -3.59 2.10 -14.68
CA GLY A 354 -2.48 1.16 -14.52
C GLY A 354 -2.02 1.01 -13.07
N LEU A 355 -1.05 0.11 -12.87
CA LEU A 355 -0.50 -0.20 -11.56
C LEU A 355 0.34 0.98 -11.04
N HIS A 356 0.21 1.33 -9.76
CA HIS A 356 0.95 2.45 -9.14
C HIS A 356 1.93 2.07 -8.07
#